data_AF-I0WQF4-F1
#
_entry.id   AF-I0WQF4-F1
#
_cell.length_a   1.000
_cell.length_b   1.000
_cell.length_c   1.000
_cell.angle_alpha   90.00
_cell.angle_beta   90.00
_cell.angle_gamma   90.00
#
_symmetry.space_group_name_H-M   'P 1'
#
loop_
_entity.id
_entity.type
_entity.pdbx_description
1 polymer ?
#
loop_
_entity_poly.entity_id
_entity_poly.type
_entity_poly.pdbx_seq_one_letter_code
_entity_poly.pdbx_strand_id
1 'polypeptide(L)'
;MSNYRKALVAAAIGALALTPLAACSSNDSNASSNVSAAAATQPEPVAQVDNLTGVSTAVALDSGFTGALTTLGLTPGVVGTAALADGSVSFPITGGNVKYWEPGTVDPYVQGEIMHDGSGLSLAAPGTVVELTDFAIDPGTSLLTGDVSVNGAPAAADAVLFDLNGRTLKPLQTGPNDTAILQGTEVKISEDAAGLLNETFKTDAVKPGLLVGIATITIATK
;
A
#
# COMPACT_ATOMS: atom_id res chain seq x y z
N MET A 1 -5.95 -42.16 25.51
CA MET A 1 -6.31 -41.10 26.48
C MET A 1 -6.23 -39.79 25.70
N SER A 2 -7.26 -39.01 25.44
CA SER A 2 -8.63 -38.95 25.94
C SER A 2 -9.58 -38.57 24.80
N ASN A 3 -10.83 -39.02 24.93
CA ASN A 3 -11.90 -38.92 23.96
C ASN A 3 -12.62 -37.57 24.04
N TYR A 4 -12.89 -36.90 22.91
CA TYR A 4 -13.80 -35.75 22.86
C TYR A 4 -15.23 -36.24 22.60
N ARG A 5 -16.12 -35.94 23.55
CA ARG A 5 -17.55 -36.26 23.52
C ARG A 5 -18.34 -35.16 22.81
N LYS A 6 -19.36 -35.59 22.06
CA LYS A 6 -20.44 -34.81 21.46
C LYS A 6 -21.45 -34.34 22.52
N ALA A 7 -22.05 -33.16 22.33
CA ALA A 7 -23.44 -32.78 22.68
C ALA A 7 -23.74 -31.43 21.96
N LEU A 8 -24.63 -31.31 20.97
CA LEU A 8 -26.12 -31.29 20.94
C LEU A 8 -26.79 -30.13 21.71
N VAL A 9 -27.31 -29.17 20.91
CA VAL A 9 -28.64 -28.52 20.91
C VAL A 9 -29.06 -27.60 22.07
N ALA A 10 -29.47 -26.37 21.70
CA ALA A 10 -30.80 -25.82 22.00
C ALA A 10 -31.08 -24.54 21.20
N ALA A 11 -32.18 -24.53 20.45
CA ALA A 11 -32.81 -23.35 19.89
C ALA A 11 -33.74 -22.71 20.93
N ALA A 12 -33.85 -21.38 20.93
CA ALA A 12 -34.97 -20.68 21.55
C ALA A 12 -35.30 -19.41 20.75
N ILE A 13 -36.47 -19.42 20.12
CA ILE A 13 -37.15 -18.27 19.54
C ILE A 13 -37.80 -17.51 20.71
N GLY A 14 -37.58 -16.19 20.79
CA GLY A 14 -38.26 -15.31 21.73
C GLY A 14 -38.60 -13.99 21.06
N ALA A 15 -39.90 -13.72 20.90
CA ALA A 15 -40.47 -12.57 20.23
C ALA A 15 -40.98 -11.52 21.23
N LEU A 16 -41.17 -10.27 20.74
CA LEU A 16 -41.85 -9.11 21.37
C LEU A 16 -41.14 -8.50 22.61
N ALA A 17 -41.07 -7.18 22.84
CA ALA A 17 -41.97 -6.09 22.46
C ALA A 17 -41.23 -4.73 22.39
N LEU A 18 -41.77 -3.83 21.56
CA LEU A 18 -41.57 -2.38 21.66
C LEU A 18 -42.28 -1.83 22.90
N THR A 19 -41.64 -0.96 23.68
CA THR A 19 -42.19 0.33 24.13
C THR A 19 -41.16 1.15 24.93
N PRO A 20 -41.28 2.48 24.96
CA PRO A 20 -40.19 3.41 25.29
C PRO A 20 -40.22 3.85 26.76
N LEU A 21 -39.06 4.03 27.38
CA LEU A 21 -38.94 4.81 28.61
C LEU A 21 -38.58 6.26 28.25
N ALA A 22 -39.61 7.09 28.10
CA ALA A 22 -39.49 8.51 28.37
C ALA A 22 -39.72 8.72 29.88
N ALA A 23 -38.68 9.11 30.60
CA ALA A 23 -38.79 9.66 31.93
C ALA A 23 -38.74 11.20 31.80
N CYS A 24 -39.90 11.84 31.89
CA CYS A 24 -39.99 13.28 32.11
C CYS A 24 -40.39 13.52 33.57
N SER A 25 -39.64 14.37 34.27
CA SER A 25 -40.16 15.14 35.39
C SER A 25 -39.82 16.61 35.20
N SER A 26 -40.88 17.35 34.86
CA SER A 26 -41.20 18.74 35.22
C SER A 26 -40.38 19.90 34.63
N ASN A 27 -40.85 20.32 33.43
CA ASN A 27 -41.32 21.66 33.05
C ASN A 27 -40.35 22.86 32.99
N ASP A 28 -39.89 23.19 31.77
CA ASP A 28 -39.98 24.56 31.21
C ASP A 28 -39.72 24.58 29.69
N SER A 29 -40.60 25.29 28.97
CA SER A 29 -40.46 25.89 27.63
C SER A 29 -40.14 25.02 26.41
N ASN A 30 -41.07 25.09 25.47
CA ASN A 30 -41.05 24.60 24.10
C ASN A 30 -39.75 24.97 23.34
N ALA A 31 -38.86 24.01 23.11
CA ALA A 31 -37.80 24.12 22.11
C ALA A 31 -37.56 22.73 21.50
N SER A 32 -37.90 22.57 20.23
CA SER A 32 -37.45 21.42 19.43
C SER A 32 -35.94 21.42 19.39
N SER A 33 -35.32 20.60 20.24
CA SER A 33 -33.91 20.27 20.15
C SER A 33 -33.71 19.37 18.94
N ASN A 34 -33.63 19.99 17.76
CA ASN A 34 -32.93 19.40 16.63
C ASN A 34 -31.51 19.14 17.11
N VAL A 35 -31.23 17.92 17.54
CA VAL A 35 -29.87 17.46 17.72
C VAL A 35 -29.30 17.31 16.32
N SER A 36 -28.84 18.44 15.75
CA SER A 36 -27.95 18.40 14.60
C SER A 36 -26.69 17.72 15.11
N ALA A 37 -26.48 16.47 14.72
CA ALA A 37 -25.16 15.89 14.74
C ALA A 37 -24.28 16.86 13.95
N ALA A 38 -23.37 17.54 14.64
CA ALA A 38 -22.36 18.34 13.98
C ALA A 38 -21.59 17.37 13.07
N ALA A 39 -21.80 17.47 11.77
CA ALA A 39 -20.96 16.79 10.80
C ALA A 39 -19.54 17.26 11.09
N ALA A 40 -18.68 16.34 11.55
CA ALA A 40 -17.26 16.62 11.68
C ALA A 40 -16.77 17.02 10.28
N THR A 41 -16.47 18.30 10.09
CA THR A 41 -15.86 18.80 8.86
C THR A 41 -14.50 18.15 8.74
N GLN A 42 -14.34 17.25 7.77
CA GLN A 42 -13.05 16.65 7.47
C GLN A 42 -12.06 17.77 7.13
N PRO A 43 -10.81 17.71 7.62
CA PRO A 43 -9.80 18.71 7.29
C PRO A 43 -9.58 18.76 5.77
N GLU A 44 -9.37 19.96 5.25
CA GLU A 44 -8.98 20.15 3.84
C GLU A 44 -7.56 19.60 3.61
N PRO A 45 -7.30 18.97 2.45
CA PRO A 45 -5.96 18.52 2.11
C PRO A 45 -5.02 19.71 1.94
N VAL A 46 -3.78 19.57 2.42
CA VAL A 46 -2.72 20.57 2.28
C VAL A 46 -2.24 20.65 0.82
N ALA A 47 -2.25 19.51 0.11
CA ALA A 47 -2.00 19.44 -1.32
C ALA A 47 -2.84 18.35 -1.97
N GLN A 48 -3.23 18.56 -3.21
CA GLN A 48 -4.00 17.62 -4.00
C GLN A 48 -3.62 17.74 -5.47
N VAL A 49 -3.46 16.59 -6.14
CA VAL A 49 -3.32 16.49 -7.59
C VAL A 49 -4.30 15.43 -8.07
N ASP A 50 -5.27 15.85 -8.88
CA ASP A 50 -6.36 14.98 -9.35
C ASP A 50 -5.97 14.07 -10.51
N ASN A 51 -4.98 14.49 -11.29
CA ASN A 51 -4.47 13.72 -12.41
C ASN A 51 -2.95 13.83 -12.44
N LEU A 52 -2.28 12.77 -12.02
CA LEU A 52 -0.83 12.66 -12.06
C LEU A 52 -0.37 12.52 -13.51
N THR A 53 0.54 13.40 -13.94
CA THR A 53 1.22 13.30 -15.22
C THR A 53 2.72 13.49 -14.98
N GLY A 54 3.52 12.41 -15.04
CA GLY A 54 4.95 12.41 -14.64
C GLY A 54 5.13 12.25 -13.11
N VAL A 55 6.32 12.31 -12.50
CA VAL A 55 7.70 12.32 -13.00
C VAL A 55 8.30 10.92 -12.81
N SER A 56 8.42 10.44 -11.58
CA SER A 56 8.80 9.05 -11.29
C SER A 56 8.71 8.75 -9.80
N THR A 57 8.53 7.48 -9.48
CA THR A 57 8.85 6.93 -8.17
C THR A 57 10.21 6.22 -8.23
N ALA A 58 11.13 6.56 -7.33
CA ALA A 58 12.44 5.92 -7.25
C ALA A 58 12.62 5.21 -5.92
N VAL A 59 13.19 4.01 -5.92
CA VAL A 59 13.48 3.19 -4.74
C VAL A 59 14.99 2.99 -4.65
N ALA A 60 15.61 3.63 -3.66
CA ALA A 60 16.99 3.36 -3.32
C ALA A 60 17.07 1.99 -2.65
N LEU A 61 17.73 1.03 -3.29
CA LEU A 61 17.75 -0.36 -2.84
C LEU A 61 18.57 -0.50 -1.56
N ASP A 62 18.02 -1.26 -0.61
CA ASP A 62 18.70 -1.57 0.62
C ASP A 62 19.87 -2.55 0.41
N SER A 63 20.97 -2.31 1.11
CA SER A 63 22.16 -3.17 1.03
C SER A 63 21.90 -4.59 1.55
N GLY A 64 21.02 -4.76 2.54
CA GLY A 64 20.60 -6.06 3.04
C GLY A 64 19.76 -6.81 2.00
N PHE A 65 18.89 -6.10 1.28
CA PHE A 65 18.13 -6.69 0.17
C PHE A 65 19.04 -7.18 -0.96
N THR A 66 19.92 -6.32 -1.47
CA THR A 66 20.85 -6.70 -2.55
C THR A 66 21.82 -7.81 -2.13
N GLY A 67 22.24 -7.82 -0.87
CA GLY A 67 23.02 -8.91 -0.28
C GLY A 67 22.25 -10.23 -0.21
N ALA A 68 20.96 -10.20 0.15
CA ALA A 68 20.10 -11.38 0.15
C ALA A 68 19.92 -11.94 -1.27
N LEU A 69 19.67 -11.08 -2.26
CA LEU A 69 19.59 -11.48 -3.67
C LEU A 69 20.88 -12.16 -4.14
N THR A 70 22.02 -11.56 -3.82
CA THR A 70 23.35 -12.11 -4.17
C THR A 70 23.56 -13.50 -3.55
N THR A 71 23.20 -13.67 -2.28
CA THR A 71 23.30 -14.96 -1.57
C THR A 71 22.42 -16.03 -2.21
N LEU A 72 21.28 -15.64 -2.76
CA LEU A 72 20.33 -16.51 -3.44
C LEU A 72 20.67 -16.76 -4.92
N GLY A 73 21.71 -16.10 -5.45
CA GLY A 73 22.04 -16.16 -6.88
C GLY A 73 20.98 -15.50 -7.76
N LEU A 74 20.20 -14.57 -7.20
CA LEU A 74 19.19 -13.79 -7.92
C LEU A 74 19.81 -12.51 -8.45
N THR A 75 19.65 -12.28 -9.74
CA THR A 75 20.07 -11.05 -10.40
C THR A 75 18.87 -10.13 -10.57
N PRO A 76 18.84 -8.95 -9.92
CA PRO A 76 17.80 -7.97 -10.14
C PRO A 76 17.99 -7.29 -11.51
N GLY A 77 16.87 -6.95 -12.13
CA GLY A 77 16.80 -6.17 -13.37
C GLY A 77 15.50 -5.36 -13.43
N VAL A 78 15.27 -4.72 -14.57
CA VAL A 78 14.10 -3.87 -14.81
C VAL A 78 13.36 -4.35 -16.05
N VAL A 79 12.05 -4.07 -16.08
CA VAL A 79 11.15 -4.37 -17.19
C VAL A 79 10.57 -3.07 -17.73
N GLY A 80 10.40 -3.02 -19.06
CA GLY A 80 9.72 -1.93 -19.74
C GLY A 80 10.42 -0.58 -19.58
N THR A 81 9.70 0.43 -19.08
CA THR A 81 10.19 1.81 -18.95
C THR A 81 10.92 2.10 -17.63
N ALA A 82 11.02 1.11 -16.74
CA ALA A 82 11.80 1.25 -15.52
C ALA A 82 13.30 1.34 -15.81
N ALA A 83 14.04 2.06 -14.96
CA ALA A 83 15.48 2.20 -15.07
C ALA A 83 16.16 1.88 -13.74
N LEU A 84 17.28 1.14 -13.80
CA LEU A 84 18.14 0.84 -12.66
C LEU A 84 19.48 1.57 -12.87
N ALA A 85 19.80 2.50 -11.98
CA ALA A 85 21.06 3.24 -12.00
C ALA A 85 21.46 3.63 -10.57
N ASP A 86 22.78 3.63 -10.30
CA ASP A 86 23.34 4.12 -9.03
C ASP A 86 22.72 3.48 -7.76
N GLY A 87 22.32 2.20 -7.84
CA GLY A 87 21.69 1.49 -6.72
C GLY A 87 20.23 1.86 -6.46
N SER A 88 19.60 2.60 -7.38
CA SER A 88 18.19 2.99 -7.31
C SER A 88 17.44 2.49 -8.53
N VAL A 89 16.22 2.00 -8.32
CA VAL A 89 15.29 1.69 -9.42
C VAL A 89 14.26 2.81 -9.52
N SER A 90 14.03 3.31 -10.72
CA SER A 90 13.06 4.36 -11.02
C SER A 90 11.97 3.85 -11.95
N PHE A 91 10.73 4.23 -11.64
CA PHE A 91 9.51 3.86 -12.33
C PHE A 91 8.79 5.14 -12.77
N PRO A 92 8.58 5.36 -14.07
CA PRO A 92 7.77 6.48 -14.54
C PRO A 92 6.34 6.38 -14.00
N ILE A 93 5.78 7.51 -13.55
CA ILE A 93 4.38 7.60 -13.14
C ILE A 93 3.53 7.81 -14.39
N THR A 94 2.58 6.92 -14.62
CA THR A 94 1.68 6.92 -15.79
C THR A 94 0.33 7.54 -15.53
N GLY A 95 -0.09 7.61 -14.26
CA GLY A 95 -1.37 8.22 -13.90
C GLY A 95 -1.72 8.09 -12.42
N GLY A 96 -2.97 8.39 -12.12
CA GLY A 96 -3.56 8.30 -10.79
C GLY A 96 -3.77 9.67 -10.14
N ASN A 97 -3.91 9.69 -8.83
CA ASN A 97 -4.15 10.90 -8.04
C ASN A 97 -3.47 10.83 -6.67
N VAL A 98 -3.27 11.97 -6.04
CA VAL A 98 -2.76 12.00 -4.67
C VAL A 98 -3.32 13.17 -3.89
N LYS A 99 -3.59 12.91 -2.61
CA LYS A 99 -3.93 13.90 -1.60
C LYS A 99 -2.97 13.77 -0.42
N TYR A 100 -2.53 14.91 0.08
CA TYR A 100 -1.62 15.03 1.20
C TYR A 100 -2.30 15.89 2.28
N TRP A 101 -2.45 15.33 3.48
CA TRP A 101 -2.99 16.00 4.66
C TRP A 101 -1.89 16.34 5.64
N GLU A 102 -2.18 17.29 6.53
CA GLU A 102 -1.29 17.56 7.65
C GLU A 102 -1.17 16.30 8.55
N PRO A 103 0.05 15.83 8.84
CA PRO A 103 0.25 14.65 9.70
C PRO A 103 -0.49 14.78 11.04
N GLY A 104 -1.23 13.74 11.41
CA GLY A 104 -2.02 13.70 12.64
C GLY A 104 -3.48 14.17 12.49
N THR A 105 -3.88 14.67 11.31
CA THR A 105 -5.27 15.07 11.03
C THR A 105 -6.08 13.95 10.35
N VAL A 106 -5.45 13.19 9.47
CA VAL A 106 -5.99 12.02 8.76
C VAL A 106 -4.93 10.92 8.78
N ASP A 107 -5.32 9.66 8.98
CA ASP A 107 -4.40 8.50 8.95
C ASP A 107 -4.93 7.43 7.97
N PRO A 108 -4.16 7.05 6.93
CA PRO A 108 -2.90 7.66 6.48
C PRO A 108 -3.09 9.09 5.96
N TYR A 109 -2.09 9.96 6.20
CA TYR A 109 -2.10 11.37 5.77
C TYR A 109 -1.66 11.57 4.31
N VAL A 110 -1.43 10.47 3.59
CA VAL A 110 -1.23 10.44 2.15
C VAL A 110 -2.19 9.38 1.61
N GLN A 111 -2.99 9.73 0.62
CA GLN A 111 -3.97 8.81 0.02
C GLN A 111 -4.09 9.09 -1.46
N GLY A 112 -4.57 8.09 -2.20
CA GLY A 112 -4.74 8.14 -3.65
C GLY A 112 -4.28 6.84 -4.27
N GLU A 113 -4.00 6.91 -5.57
CA GLU A 113 -3.51 5.78 -6.35
C GLU A 113 -2.46 6.31 -7.32
N ILE A 114 -1.31 5.64 -7.43
CA ILE A 114 -0.21 6.06 -8.30
C ILE A 114 0.17 4.89 -9.21
N MET A 115 -0.07 5.05 -10.50
CA MET A 115 0.12 4.00 -11.51
C MET A 115 1.48 4.13 -12.20
N HIS A 116 2.08 2.98 -12.54
CA HIS A 116 3.39 2.86 -13.19
C HIS A 116 3.35 1.83 -14.32
N ASP A 117 2.30 1.91 -15.15
CA ASP A 117 2.01 0.93 -16.20
C ASP A 117 3.17 0.78 -17.20
N GLY A 118 3.39 -0.45 -17.67
CA GLY A 118 4.47 -0.75 -18.62
C GLY A 118 5.88 -0.60 -18.02
N SER A 119 5.99 -0.60 -16.69
CA SER A 119 7.26 -0.61 -15.96
C SER A 119 7.27 -1.76 -14.95
N GLY A 120 8.46 -2.20 -14.53
CA GLY A 120 8.55 -3.32 -13.61
C GLY A 120 9.95 -3.70 -13.16
N LEU A 121 10.01 -4.75 -12.34
CA LEU A 121 11.21 -5.38 -11.81
C LEU A 121 11.32 -6.81 -12.31
N SER A 122 12.54 -7.28 -12.55
CA SER A 122 12.80 -8.69 -12.82
C SER A 122 13.75 -9.29 -11.79
N LEU A 123 13.51 -10.53 -11.37
CA LEU A 123 14.44 -11.34 -10.59
C LEU A 123 14.79 -12.59 -11.39
N ALA A 124 16.06 -12.71 -11.78
CA ALA A 124 16.54 -13.80 -12.62
C ALA A 124 17.45 -14.76 -11.85
N ALA A 125 17.20 -16.07 -12.01
CA ALA A 125 18.06 -17.17 -11.65
C ALA A 125 18.35 -18.03 -12.90
N PRO A 126 19.32 -18.96 -12.88
CA PRO A 126 19.51 -19.89 -13.99
C PRO A 126 18.22 -20.65 -14.34
N GLY A 127 17.67 -20.39 -15.53
CA GLY A 127 16.47 -21.06 -16.05
C GLY A 127 15.13 -20.51 -15.56
N THR A 128 15.12 -19.48 -14.70
CA THR A 128 13.90 -18.88 -14.16
C THR A 128 14.01 -17.37 -14.11
N VAL A 129 13.06 -16.67 -14.72
CA VAL A 129 12.89 -15.22 -14.61
C VAL A 129 11.51 -14.94 -14.05
N VAL A 130 11.45 -14.19 -12.96
CA VAL A 130 10.20 -13.64 -12.42
C VAL A 130 10.15 -12.18 -12.79
N GLU A 131 9.05 -11.73 -13.38
CA GLU A 131 8.80 -10.32 -13.68
C GLU A 131 7.61 -9.84 -12.84
N LEU A 132 7.78 -8.67 -12.24
CA LEU A 132 6.77 -7.94 -11.48
C LEU A 132 6.50 -6.66 -12.27
N THR A 133 5.30 -6.47 -12.80
CA THR A 133 4.99 -5.35 -13.71
C THR A 133 3.72 -4.61 -13.31
N ASP A 134 3.50 -3.45 -13.94
CA ASP A 134 2.25 -2.70 -13.90
C ASP A 134 1.86 -2.31 -12.47
N PHE A 135 2.79 -1.62 -11.80
CA PHE A 135 2.64 -1.31 -10.39
C PHE A 135 1.59 -0.24 -10.11
N ALA A 136 0.70 -0.55 -9.17
CA ALA A 136 -0.22 0.40 -8.56
C ALA A 136 0.15 0.59 -7.08
N ILE A 137 0.36 1.84 -6.67
CA ILE A 137 0.64 2.21 -5.29
C ILE A 137 -0.63 2.81 -4.69
N ASP A 138 -1.09 2.27 -3.57
CA ASP A 138 -2.17 2.83 -2.75
C ASP A 138 -1.61 3.24 -1.37
N PRO A 139 -1.28 4.52 -1.16
CA PRO A 139 -0.81 5.02 0.12
C PRO A 139 -1.86 4.93 1.23
N GLY A 140 -3.16 4.89 0.88
CA GLY A 140 -4.27 4.81 1.82
C GLY A 140 -4.43 3.42 2.44
N THR A 141 -4.14 2.36 1.69
CA THR A 141 -4.01 0.99 2.23
C THR A 141 -2.57 0.61 2.58
N SER A 142 -1.60 1.45 2.17
CA SER A 142 -0.17 1.21 2.33
C SER A 142 0.32 -0.06 1.62
N LEU A 143 -0.22 -0.32 0.42
CA LEU A 143 0.12 -1.47 -0.40
C LEU A 143 0.64 -1.03 -1.77
N LEU A 144 1.48 -1.88 -2.36
CA LEU A 144 1.83 -1.83 -3.77
C LEU A 144 1.42 -3.17 -4.41
N THR A 145 0.59 -3.11 -5.44
CA THR A 145 0.14 -4.26 -6.21
C THR A 145 0.70 -4.25 -7.63
N GLY A 146 0.70 -5.41 -8.27
CA GLY A 146 1.10 -5.53 -9.67
C GLY A 146 0.95 -6.95 -10.21
N ASP A 147 1.25 -7.11 -11.48
CA ASP A 147 1.18 -8.39 -12.17
C ASP A 147 2.48 -9.17 -11.97
N VAL A 148 2.35 -10.50 -11.91
CA VAL A 148 3.48 -11.43 -11.75
C VAL A 148 3.50 -12.39 -12.92
N SER A 149 4.65 -12.51 -13.57
CA SER A 149 4.90 -13.55 -14.56
C SER A 149 6.16 -14.35 -14.24
N VAL A 150 6.16 -15.63 -14.62
CA VAL A 150 7.31 -16.53 -14.49
C VAL A 150 7.63 -17.08 -15.86
N ASN A 151 8.84 -16.80 -16.35
CA ASN A 151 9.29 -17.15 -17.69
C ASN A 151 8.32 -16.68 -18.80
N GLY A 152 7.73 -15.48 -18.61
CA GLY A 152 6.77 -14.86 -19.53
C GLY A 152 5.35 -15.45 -19.46
N ALA A 153 5.09 -16.43 -18.60
CA ALA A 153 3.74 -16.93 -18.35
C ALA A 153 3.12 -16.21 -17.14
N PRO A 154 1.87 -15.71 -17.23
CA PRO A 154 1.19 -15.11 -16.09
C PRO A 154 1.07 -16.08 -14.91
N ALA A 155 1.43 -15.62 -13.71
CA ALA A 155 1.39 -16.38 -12.47
C ALA A 155 0.39 -15.80 -11.46
N ALA A 156 0.30 -14.47 -11.39
CA ALA A 156 -0.73 -13.76 -10.63
C ALA A 156 -1.01 -12.41 -11.31
N ALA A 157 -2.22 -11.90 -11.13
CA ALA A 157 -2.59 -10.55 -11.56
C ALA A 157 -3.01 -9.74 -10.34
N ASP A 158 -2.64 -8.46 -10.31
CA ASP A 158 -2.93 -7.53 -9.20
C ASP A 158 -2.59 -8.12 -7.81
N ALA A 159 -1.45 -8.81 -7.71
CA ALA A 159 -0.98 -9.41 -6.47
C ALA A 159 -0.43 -8.33 -5.54
N VAL A 160 -0.61 -8.49 -4.23
CA VAL A 160 0.05 -7.61 -3.24
C VAL A 160 1.54 -7.94 -3.21
N LEU A 161 2.38 -7.04 -3.72
CA LEU A 161 3.82 -7.30 -3.88
C LEU A 161 4.64 -6.73 -2.73
N PHE A 162 4.26 -5.54 -2.26
CA PHE A 162 4.99 -4.85 -1.20
C PHE A 162 4.06 -4.19 -0.19
N ASP A 163 4.47 -4.26 1.07
CA ASP A 163 3.94 -3.44 2.15
C ASP A 163 4.71 -2.12 2.19
N LEU A 164 3.99 -1.02 2.38
CA LEU A 164 4.56 0.32 2.42
C LEU A 164 4.48 0.88 3.84
N ASN A 165 5.53 1.58 4.26
CA ASN A 165 5.51 2.32 5.53
C ASN A 165 5.64 3.82 5.28
N GLY A 166 4.51 4.52 5.18
CA GLY A 166 4.48 5.98 5.02
C GLY A 166 4.79 6.77 6.31
N ARG A 167 4.93 6.12 7.46
CA ARG A 167 5.22 6.82 8.74
C ARG A 167 6.65 7.34 8.85
N THR A 168 7.53 6.90 7.95
CA THR A 168 8.94 7.30 7.85
C THR A 168 9.18 8.43 6.85
N LEU A 169 8.11 8.95 6.23
CA LEU A 169 8.19 10.06 5.30
C LEU A 169 8.76 11.31 5.98
N LYS A 170 9.63 11.98 5.24
CA LYS A 170 10.05 13.34 5.52
C LYS A 170 8.91 14.30 5.15
N PRO A 171 8.90 15.53 5.72
CA PRO A 171 7.95 16.56 5.32
C PRO A 171 7.97 16.78 3.79
N LEU A 172 6.80 17.03 3.21
CA LEU A 172 6.64 17.34 1.79
C LEU A 172 7.59 18.48 1.37
N GLN A 173 8.34 18.29 0.29
CA GLN A 173 9.30 19.27 -0.22
C GLN A 173 8.91 19.74 -1.62
N THR A 174 9.23 20.98 -1.95
CA THR A 174 9.18 21.48 -3.32
C THR A 174 10.53 21.26 -3.99
N GLY A 175 10.54 20.65 -5.17
CA GLY A 175 11.73 20.42 -5.98
C GLY A 175 11.88 21.43 -7.12
N PRO A 176 12.94 21.29 -7.94
CA PRO A 176 13.10 22.07 -9.16
C PRO A 176 12.00 21.76 -10.19
N ASN A 177 11.83 22.62 -11.20
CA ASN A 177 10.91 22.41 -12.32
C ASN A 177 9.46 22.16 -11.89
N ASP A 178 8.97 22.92 -10.90
CA ASP A 178 7.59 22.81 -10.42
C ASP A 178 7.23 21.38 -9.97
N THR A 179 8.12 20.75 -9.21
CA THR A 179 7.89 19.40 -8.66
C THR A 179 7.58 19.41 -7.16
N ALA A 180 6.84 18.41 -6.72
CA ALA A 180 6.69 18.06 -5.31
C ALA A 180 7.38 16.72 -5.05
N ILE A 181 8.09 16.63 -3.94
CA ILE A 181 8.92 15.49 -3.58
C ILE A 181 8.49 14.98 -2.21
N LEU A 182 8.20 13.68 -2.15
CA LEU A 182 7.86 12.96 -0.93
C LEU A 182 8.79 11.77 -0.78
N GLN A 183 9.70 11.84 0.19
CA GLN A 183 10.76 10.85 0.41
C GLN A 183 10.61 10.18 1.77
N GLY A 184 10.87 8.88 1.82
CA GLY A 184 11.14 8.18 3.07
C GLY A 184 10.29 6.94 3.28
N THR A 185 9.36 6.62 2.38
CA THR A 185 8.52 5.42 2.51
C THR A 185 9.39 4.18 2.46
N GLU A 186 9.34 3.34 3.49
CA GLU A 186 9.98 2.02 3.42
C GLU A 186 9.14 1.11 2.53
N VAL A 187 9.80 0.40 1.61
CA VAL A 187 9.18 -0.63 0.77
C VAL A 187 9.62 -1.98 1.29
N LYS A 188 8.67 -2.85 1.63
CA LYS A 188 8.93 -4.16 2.24
C LYS A 188 8.26 -5.27 1.46
N ILE A 189 8.90 -6.43 1.35
CA ILE A 189 8.30 -7.61 0.70
C ILE A 189 7.03 -8.02 1.45
N SER A 190 5.92 -8.17 0.73
CA SER A 190 4.66 -8.67 1.31
C SER A 190 4.74 -10.16 1.66
N GLU A 191 3.78 -10.66 2.44
CA GLU A 191 3.68 -12.10 2.72
C GLU A 191 3.46 -12.92 1.44
N ASP A 192 2.57 -12.46 0.57
CA ASP A 192 2.22 -13.15 -0.69
C ASP A 192 3.41 -13.20 -1.65
N ALA A 193 4.14 -12.09 -1.81
CA ALA A 193 5.32 -12.03 -2.65
C ALA A 193 6.45 -12.91 -2.10
N ALA A 194 6.68 -12.90 -0.79
CA ALA A 194 7.65 -13.80 -0.17
C ALA A 194 7.30 -15.27 -0.42
N GLY A 195 6.02 -15.63 -0.25
CA GLY A 195 5.52 -16.98 -0.53
C GLY A 195 5.77 -17.40 -1.98
N LEU A 196 5.37 -16.57 -2.95
CA LEU A 196 5.54 -16.84 -4.37
C LEU A 196 7.01 -16.97 -4.77
N LEU A 197 7.87 -16.07 -4.30
CA LEU A 197 9.31 -16.08 -4.62
C LEU A 197 10.00 -17.31 -4.02
N ASN A 198 9.68 -17.65 -2.76
CA ASN A 198 10.19 -18.85 -2.10
C ASN A 198 9.76 -20.13 -2.83
N GLU A 199 8.50 -20.21 -3.25
CA GLU A 199 8.01 -21.34 -4.02
C GLU A 199 8.69 -21.42 -5.40
N THR A 200 8.87 -20.29 -6.08
CA THR A 200 9.43 -20.22 -7.43
C THR A 200 10.92 -20.60 -7.44
N PHE A 201 11.69 -20.05 -6.50
CA PHE A 201 13.14 -20.28 -6.42
C PHE A 201 13.54 -21.42 -5.48
N LYS A 202 12.56 -22.14 -4.91
CA LYS A 202 12.79 -23.27 -4.00
C LYS A 202 13.70 -22.91 -2.82
N THR A 203 13.39 -21.78 -2.18
CA THR A 203 14.11 -21.22 -1.04
C THR A 203 13.14 -20.85 0.07
N ASP A 204 13.65 -20.55 1.27
CA ASP A 204 12.89 -19.97 2.38
C ASP A 204 13.49 -18.64 2.84
N ALA A 205 14.49 -18.13 2.12
CA ALA A 205 15.29 -16.98 2.53
C ALA A 205 14.58 -15.64 2.33
N VAL A 206 13.59 -15.56 1.42
CA VAL A 206 12.80 -14.34 1.24
C VAL A 206 11.78 -14.28 2.37
N LYS A 207 12.01 -13.40 3.35
CA LYS A 207 11.11 -13.25 4.49
C LYS A 207 10.11 -12.12 4.24
N PRO A 208 8.83 -12.27 4.62
CA PRO A 208 7.90 -11.14 4.69
C PRO A 208 8.48 -10.02 5.55
N GLY A 209 8.23 -8.77 5.16
CA GLY A 209 8.76 -7.59 5.83
C GLY A 209 10.24 -7.27 5.53
N LEU A 210 10.92 -8.04 4.68
CA LEU A 210 12.27 -7.72 4.22
C LEU A 210 12.26 -6.34 3.57
N LEU A 211 13.07 -5.42 4.09
CA LEU A 211 13.24 -4.08 3.55
C LEU A 211 13.88 -4.16 2.17
N VAL A 212 13.17 -3.73 1.14
CA VAL A 212 13.64 -3.64 -0.24
C VAL A 212 14.43 -2.35 -0.45
N GLY A 213 13.94 -1.26 0.13
CA GLY A 213 14.55 0.05 -0.04
C GLY A 213 13.69 1.19 0.48
N ILE A 214 14.15 2.41 0.20
CA ILE A 214 13.46 3.66 0.56
C ILE A 214 12.98 4.36 -0.70
N ALA A 215 11.67 4.59 -0.78
CA ALA A 215 11.04 5.24 -1.91
C ALA A 215 11.07 6.78 -1.79
N THR A 216 11.20 7.41 -2.95
CA THR A 216 11.06 8.84 -3.20
C THR A 216 10.09 9.01 -4.37
N ILE A 217 8.94 9.63 -4.11
CA ILE A 217 7.97 9.99 -5.13
C ILE A 217 8.24 11.42 -5.55
N THR A 218 8.35 11.65 -6.86
CA THR A 218 8.42 12.99 -7.45
C THR A 218 7.30 13.16 -8.45
N ILE A 219 6.49 14.20 -8.26
CA ILE A 219 5.36 14.52 -9.15
C ILE A 219 5.52 15.92 -9.71
N ALA A 220 4.96 16.14 -10.90
CA ALA A 220 4.78 17.48 -11.44
C ALA A 220 3.62 18.18 -10.72
N THR A 221 3.72 19.49 -10.53
CA THR A 221 2.69 20.32 -9.90
C THR A 221 2.02 21.30 -10.88
N LYS A 222 2.42 21.26 -12.16
CA LYS A 222 1.90 22.08 -13.25
C LYS A 222 1.87 21.31 -14.56
#